data_AF-A0A7X4Z5E0-F1
#
_entry.id   AF-A0A7X4Z5E0-F1
#
_cell.length_a   1.000
_cell.length_b   1.000
_cell.length_c   1.000
_cell.angle_alpha   90.00
_cell.angle_beta   90.00
_cell.angle_gamma   90.00
#
_symmetry.space_group_name_H-M   'P 1'
#
loop_
_entity.id
_entity.type
_entity.pdbx_description
1 polymer ?
#
loop_
_entity_poly.entity_id
_entity_poly.type
_entity_poly.pdbx_seq_one_letter_code
_entity_poly.pdbx_strand_id
1 'polypeptide(L)'
;MRRKPTNRTSYREVTALYQHYGIHDYMLRTIEDVKNIHNFDVTETTGYEDLTEENKRIFEAYVLRHMNSVGMNTKITMWPKSVHFVREYSYCTAPEWDEYEKKNIRWEIGREYIILKANGRTRKFKKYLDDDRTEADIDKSATTEKEFLRVDWRMNGENIWFHVSKELEYY
;
A
#
# COMPACT_ATOMS: atom_id res chain seq x y z
N MET A 1 9.53 20.15 11.80
CA MET A 1 9.45 20.22 10.32
C MET A 1 9.42 18.81 9.77
N ARG A 2 8.33 18.39 9.13
CA ARG A 2 8.21 17.06 8.51
C ARG A 2 9.10 17.06 7.25
N ARG A 3 10.25 16.37 7.28
CA ARG A 3 11.17 16.27 6.13
C ARG A 3 10.36 15.83 4.90
N LYS A 4 10.42 16.59 3.80
CA LYS A 4 9.97 16.10 2.50
C LYS A 4 10.92 14.96 2.12
N PRO A 5 10.44 13.71 1.93
CA PRO A 5 11.33 12.56 1.75
C PRO A 5 12.17 12.65 0.48
N THR A 6 11.70 13.34 -0.56
CA THR A 6 12.44 13.54 -1.81
C THR A 6 12.87 15.00 -1.96
N ASN A 7 14.08 15.31 -1.50
CA ASN A 7 14.78 16.54 -1.87
C ASN A 7 15.43 16.42 -3.27
N ARG A 8 15.55 15.20 -3.82
CA ARG A 8 16.13 14.92 -5.15
C ARG A 8 15.06 14.75 -6.20
N THR A 9 14.60 15.87 -6.75
CA THR A 9 13.60 15.92 -7.84
C THR A 9 14.22 16.24 -9.20
N SER A 10 15.54 16.43 -9.25
CA SER A 10 16.27 16.69 -10.49
C SER A 10 16.59 15.39 -11.21
N TYR A 11 16.02 15.21 -12.39
CA TYR A 11 16.31 14.06 -13.27
C TYR A 11 17.82 13.89 -13.46
N ARG A 12 18.52 14.99 -13.81
CA ARG A 12 19.97 14.97 -14.08
C ARG A 12 20.79 14.51 -12.87
N GLU A 13 20.45 15.01 -11.69
CA GLU A 13 21.13 14.65 -10.44
C GLU A 13 20.95 13.17 -10.12
N VAL A 14 19.70 12.69 -10.16
CA VAL A 14 19.40 11.29 -9.85
C VAL A 14 20.04 10.35 -10.86
N THR A 15 19.99 10.65 -12.16
CA THR A 15 20.68 9.83 -13.16
C THR A 15 22.20 9.77 -12.97
N ALA A 16 22.81 10.88 -12.53
CA ALA A 16 24.24 10.90 -12.22
C ALA A 16 24.57 10.03 -11.00
N LEU A 17 23.69 9.97 -10.00
CA LEU A 17 23.84 9.06 -8.85
C LEU A 17 23.75 7.59 -9.27
N TYR A 18 22.79 7.23 -10.12
CA TYR A 18 22.73 5.87 -10.70
C TYR A 18 24.05 5.48 -11.36
N GLN A 19 24.63 6.38 -12.17
CA GLN A 19 25.92 6.15 -12.81
C GLN A 19 27.07 6.05 -11.80
N HIS A 20 27.08 6.91 -10.78
CA HIS A 20 28.09 6.90 -9.72
C HIS A 20 28.12 5.57 -8.95
N TYR A 21 26.94 4.99 -8.69
CA TYR A 21 26.81 3.67 -8.05
C TYR A 21 26.95 2.49 -9.03
N GLY A 22 27.31 2.72 -10.30
CA GLY A 22 27.51 1.67 -11.30
C GLY A 22 26.22 0.99 -11.79
N ILE A 23 25.06 1.63 -11.60
CA ILE A 23 23.74 1.13 -11.99
C ILE A 23 23.34 1.79 -13.32
N HIS A 24 23.90 1.30 -14.42
CA HIS A 24 23.73 1.87 -15.76
C HIS A 24 22.37 1.55 -16.41
N ASP A 25 21.69 0.50 -15.93
CA ASP A 25 20.35 0.09 -16.36
C ASP A 25 19.22 0.82 -15.61
N TYR A 26 19.56 1.69 -14.66
CA TYR A 26 18.63 2.41 -13.78
C TYR A 26 17.70 1.51 -12.94
N MET A 27 18.12 0.26 -12.70
CA MET A 27 17.38 -0.74 -11.92
C MET A 27 17.94 -0.83 -10.50
N LEU A 28 17.13 -0.46 -9.51
CA LEU A 28 17.48 -0.58 -8.09
C LEU A 28 17.56 -2.06 -7.71
N ARG A 29 18.58 -2.46 -6.95
CA ARG A 29 18.83 -3.86 -6.57
C ARG A 29 18.59 -4.09 -5.08
N THR A 30 18.84 -3.05 -4.27
CA THR A 30 18.72 -3.10 -2.81
C THR A 30 17.98 -1.87 -2.28
N ILE A 31 17.41 -1.96 -1.08
CA ILE A 31 16.83 -0.79 -0.40
C ILE A 31 17.89 0.27 -0.06
N GLU A 32 19.16 -0.14 0.04
CA GLU A 32 20.28 0.77 0.24
C GLU A 32 20.52 1.62 -1.01
N ASP A 33 20.25 1.11 -2.21
CA ASP A 33 20.25 1.91 -3.44
C ASP A 33 19.15 2.98 -3.39
N VAL A 34 17.98 2.65 -2.85
CA VAL A 34 16.87 3.61 -2.66
C VAL A 34 17.31 4.75 -1.74
N LYS A 35 17.95 4.40 -0.62
CA LYS A 35 18.51 5.37 0.32
C LYS A 35 19.58 6.24 -0.32
N ASN A 36 20.55 5.63 -0.98
CA ASN A 36 21.69 6.32 -1.53
C ASN A 36 21.37 7.20 -2.75
N ILE A 37 20.45 6.76 -3.60
CA ILE A 37 20.11 7.47 -4.84
C ILE A 37 18.91 8.40 -4.64
N HIS A 38 17.83 7.92 -4.02
CA HIS A 38 16.59 8.68 -3.85
C HIS A 38 16.48 9.38 -2.49
N ASN A 39 17.49 9.22 -1.62
CA ASN A 39 17.57 9.84 -0.29
C ASN A 39 16.39 9.44 0.62
N PHE A 40 15.92 8.21 0.48
CA PHE A 40 14.81 7.68 1.25
C PHE A 40 15.17 6.35 1.92
N ASP A 41 15.08 6.31 3.25
CA ASP A 41 15.26 5.09 4.02
C ASP A 41 13.92 4.33 4.12
N VAL A 42 13.85 3.18 3.43
CA VAL A 42 12.66 2.33 3.40
C VAL A 42 12.31 1.80 4.79
N THR A 43 13.30 1.62 5.67
CA THR A 43 13.09 1.12 7.03
C THR A 43 12.48 2.15 7.97
N GLU A 44 12.57 3.44 7.61
CA GLU A 44 11.93 4.55 8.33
C GLU A 44 10.47 4.80 7.88
N THR A 45 9.94 3.97 6.96
CA THR A 45 8.55 4.07 6.52
C THR A 45 7.60 3.92 7.71
N THR A 46 6.61 4.81 7.83
CA THR A 46 5.64 4.74 8.92
C THR A 46 4.94 3.38 8.95
N GLY A 47 5.01 2.68 10.09
CA GLY A 47 4.43 1.34 10.27
C GLY A 47 5.35 0.18 9.93
N TYR A 48 6.55 0.41 9.39
CA TYR A 48 7.55 -0.64 9.11
C TYR A 48 7.96 -1.41 10.38
N GLU A 49 8.16 -0.69 11.50
CA GLU A 49 8.53 -1.28 12.78
C GLU A 49 7.45 -2.23 13.35
N ASP A 50 6.19 -2.04 12.96
CA ASP A 50 5.05 -2.84 13.41
C ASP A 50 4.90 -4.15 12.59
N LEU A 51 5.70 -4.35 11.54
CA LEU A 51 5.64 -5.54 10.69
C LEU A 51 6.45 -6.71 11.26
N THR A 52 6.03 -7.93 10.94
CA THR A 52 6.85 -9.13 11.16
C THR A 52 8.05 -9.13 10.21
N GLU A 53 9.10 -9.89 10.54
CA GLU A 53 10.29 -9.99 9.67
C GLU A 53 9.97 -10.53 8.25
N GLU A 54 8.99 -11.43 8.13
CA GLU A 54 8.50 -11.88 6.81
C GLU A 54 7.86 -10.72 6.03
N ASN A 55 6.96 -9.96 6.68
CA ASN A 55 6.28 -8.83 6.06
C ASN A 55 7.23 -7.69 5.69
N LYS A 56 8.28 -7.45 6.48
CA LYS A 56 9.36 -6.50 6.14
C LYS A 56 10.04 -6.89 4.82
N ARG A 57 10.43 -8.17 4.67
CA ARG A 57 11.06 -8.67 3.44
C ARG A 57 10.14 -8.54 2.23
N ILE A 58 8.85 -8.85 2.38
CA ILE A 58 7.86 -8.70 1.30
C ILE A 58 7.73 -7.22 0.91
N PHE A 59 7.64 -6.33 1.89
CA PHE A 59 7.55 -4.89 1.66
C PHE A 59 8.78 -4.33 0.94
N GLU A 60 10.00 -4.68 1.38
CA GLU A 60 11.24 -4.23 0.75
C GLU A 60 11.35 -4.70 -0.70
N ALA A 61 11.06 -5.98 -0.96
CA ALA A 61 11.05 -6.53 -2.31
C ALA A 61 10.00 -5.84 -3.20
N TYR A 62 8.80 -5.57 -2.65
CA TYR A 62 7.76 -4.84 -3.34
C TYR A 62 8.17 -3.40 -3.68
N VAL A 63 8.78 -2.66 -2.75
CA VAL A 63 9.26 -1.29 -2.99
C VAL A 63 10.22 -1.24 -4.17
N LEU A 64 11.20 -2.15 -4.20
CA LEU A 64 12.16 -2.24 -5.30
C LEU A 64 11.47 -2.55 -6.63
N ARG A 65 10.58 -3.56 -6.64
CA ARG A 65 9.82 -3.93 -7.84
C ARG A 65 8.96 -2.78 -8.34
N HIS A 66 8.23 -2.11 -7.46
CA HIS A 66 7.33 -1.01 -7.81
C HIS A 66 8.10 0.20 -8.33
N MET A 67 9.17 0.63 -7.64
CA MET A 67 10.02 1.72 -8.13
C MET A 67 10.68 1.38 -9.45
N ASN A 68 11.08 0.13 -9.70
CA ASN A 68 11.63 -0.29 -10.98
C ASN A 68 10.59 -0.44 -12.10
N SER A 69 9.29 -0.56 -11.76
CA SER A 69 8.21 -0.65 -12.75
C SER A 69 7.79 0.69 -13.34
N VAL A 70 8.25 1.81 -12.78
CA VAL A 70 7.89 3.16 -13.22
C VAL A 70 9.07 3.90 -13.87
N GLY A 71 8.74 4.87 -14.72
CA GLY A 71 9.74 5.76 -15.32
C GLY A 71 10.42 6.67 -14.30
N MET A 72 11.62 7.16 -14.63
CA MET A 72 12.46 7.98 -13.74
C MET A 72 11.74 9.22 -13.19
N ASN A 73 10.95 9.93 -14.01
CA ASN A 73 10.21 11.12 -13.56
C ASN A 73 9.22 10.82 -12.42
N THR A 74 8.61 9.63 -12.42
CA THR A 74 7.77 9.18 -11.32
C THR A 74 8.63 8.69 -10.16
N LYS A 75 9.70 7.93 -10.45
CA LYS A 75 10.62 7.37 -9.46
C LYS A 75 11.22 8.44 -8.54
N ILE A 76 11.62 9.60 -9.07
CA ILE A 76 12.22 10.72 -8.30
C ILE A 76 11.20 11.49 -7.44
N THR A 77 9.91 11.36 -7.72
CA THR A 77 8.84 12.05 -6.99
C THR A 77 8.03 11.12 -6.09
N MET A 78 8.32 9.83 -6.10
CA MET A 78 7.59 8.83 -5.32
C MET A 78 8.34 8.38 -4.08
N TRP A 79 7.59 8.01 -3.04
CA TRP A 79 8.11 7.30 -1.87
C TRP A 79 6.96 6.57 -1.15
N PRO A 80 7.24 5.44 -0.47
CA PRO A 80 6.25 4.81 0.38
C PRO A 80 6.05 5.68 1.62
N LYS A 81 4.81 6.09 1.85
CA LYS A 81 4.41 6.99 2.94
C LYS A 81 4.12 6.22 4.22
N SER A 82 3.43 5.09 4.09
CA SER A 82 3.12 4.18 5.19
C SER A 82 2.97 2.75 4.69
N VAL A 83 3.30 1.80 5.54
CA VAL A 83 3.04 0.38 5.32
C VAL A 83 2.41 -0.23 6.57
N HIS A 84 1.35 -0.99 6.37
CA HIS A 84 0.67 -1.69 7.45
C HIS A 84 0.23 -3.07 6.98
N PHE A 85 0.46 -4.09 7.80
CA PHE A 85 -0.28 -5.35 7.65
C PHE A 85 -1.70 -5.11 8.18
N VAL A 86 -2.70 -5.30 7.33
CA VAL A 86 -4.09 -4.97 7.64
C VAL A 86 -4.99 -6.17 7.44
N ARG A 87 -6.01 -6.28 8.29
CA ARG A 87 -7.23 -7.02 8.01
C ARG A 87 -8.25 -6.07 7.43
N GLU A 88 -8.71 -6.38 6.22
CA GLU A 88 -9.83 -5.73 5.56
C GLU A 88 -11.10 -6.55 5.82
N TYR A 89 -12.16 -5.89 6.28
CA TYR A 89 -13.52 -6.39 6.23
C TYR A 89 -14.24 -5.68 5.09
N SER A 90 -14.84 -6.45 4.17
CA SER A 90 -15.78 -5.91 3.18
C SER A 90 -17.19 -6.20 3.68
N TYR A 91 -17.97 -5.15 3.91
CA TYR A 91 -19.32 -5.24 4.45
C TYR A 91 -20.33 -5.32 3.32
N CYS A 92 -21.28 -6.25 3.46
CA CYS A 92 -22.34 -6.46 2.48
C CYS A 92 -23.71 -6.26 3.12
N THR A 93 -24.71 -5.94 2.31
CA THR A 93 -26.12 -5.98 2.72
C THR A 93 -26.62 -7.41 2.87
N ALA A 94 -27.77 -7.55 3.54
CA ALA A 94 -28.62 -8.73 3.41
C ALA A 94 -28.94 -9.01 1.93
N PRO A 95 -29.19 -10.27 1.56
CA PRO A 95 -29.48 -10.62 0.17
C PRO A 95 -30.85 -10.07 -0.22
N GLU A 96 -30.92 -9.42 -1.37
CA GLU A 96 -32.15 -8.92 -1.97
C GLU A 96 -32.41 -9.66 -3.29
N TRP A 97 -33.67 -9.99 -3.57
CA TRP A 97 -34.05 -10.63 -4.83
C TRP A 97 -33.97 -9.60 -5.95
N ASP A 98 -33.14 -9.88 -6.96
CA ASP A 98 -33.07 -9.07 -8.16
C ASP A 98 -33.94 -9.67 -9.26
N GLU A 99 -34.93 -8.89 -9.71
CA GLU A 99 -35.89 -9.30 -10.73
C GLU A 99 -35.29 -9.43 -12.13
N TYR A 100 -34.18 -8.75 -12.43
CA TYR A 100 -33.51 -8.82 -13.73
C TYR A 100 -32.57 -10.02 -13.81
N GLU A 101 -31.77 -10.23 -12.78
CA GLU A 101 -30.78 -11.30 -12.64
C GLU A 101 -31.41 -12.62 -12.17
N LYS A 102 -32.67 -12.60 -11.72
CA LYS A 102 -33.43 -13.76 -11.19
C LYS A 102 -32.66 -14.53 -10.11
N LYS A 103 -31.96 -13.80 -9.25
CA LYS A 103 -31.16 -14.36 -8.14
C LYS A 103 -31.08 -13.36 -6.99
N ASN A 104 -30.70 -13.87 -5.82
CA ASN A 104 -30.35 -13.02 -4.69
C ASN A 104 -29.00 -12.35 -4.94
N ILE A 105 -28.96 -11.02 -4.87
CA ILE A 105 -27.76 -10.20 -4.95
C ILE A 105 -27.45 -9.57 -3.60
N ARG A 106 -26.18 -9.20 -3.41
CA ARG A 106 -25.69 -8.49 -2.24
C ARG A 106 -24.88 -7.31 -2.72
N TRP A 107 -25.05 -6.17 -2.05
CA TRP A 107 -24.30 -4.97 -2.35
C TRP A 107 -23.18 -4.82 -1.33
N GLU A 108 -21.95 -4.63 -1.79
CA GLU A 108 -20.86 -4.17 -0.92
C GLU A 108 -21.15 -2.72 -0.54
N ILE A 109 -21.27 -2.43 0.74
CA ILE A 109 -21.70 -1.13 1.30
C ILE A 109 -20.63 -0.42 2.12
N GLY A 110 -19.40 -0.95 2.10
CA GLY A 110 -18.26 -0.32 2.74
C GLY A 110 -17.17 -1.28 3.17
N ARG A 111 -16.10 -0.71 3.75
CA ARG A 111 -14.94 -1.46 4.21
C ARG A 111 -14.41 -0.94 5.53
N GLU A 112 -13.86 -1.85 6.34
CA GLU A 112 -13.08 -1.53 7.53
C GLU A 112 -11.68 -2.14 7.43
N TYR A 113 -10.68 -1.36 7.82
CA TYR A 113 -9.27 -1.75 7.88
C TYR A 113 -8.80 -1.70 9.33
N ILE A 114 -8.27 -2.83 9.80
CA ILE A 114 -7.63 -2.96 11.11
C ILE A 114 -6.15 -3.30 10.90
N ILE A 115 -5.25 -2.49 11.46
CA ILE A 115 -3.81 -2.78 11.46
C ILE A 115 -3.54 -3.91 12.45
N LEU A 116 -2.82 -4.92 11.98
CA LEU A 116 -2.31 -6.05 12.75
C LEU A 116 -0.81 -5.83 12.97
N LYS A 117 -0.41 -5.64 14.23
CA LYS A 117 1.00 -5.43 14.59
C LYS A 117 1.68 -6.76 14.90
N ALA A 118 2.99 -6.83 14.70
CA ALA A 118 3.82 -8.00 15.00
C ALA A 118 3.75 -8.45 16.47
N ASN A 119 3.48 -7.53 17.39
CA ASN A 119 3.28 -7.84 18.81
C ASN A 119 1.88 -8.38 19.15
N GLY A 120 1.06 -8.69 18.15
CA GLY A 120 -0.31 -9.20 18.30
C GLY A 120 -1.35 -8.13 18.65
N ARG A 121 -0.96 -6.88 18.86
CA ARG A 121 -1.92 -5.78 19.08
C ARG A 121 -2.56 -5.37 17.78
N THR A 122 -3.80 -4.91 17.87
CA THR A 122 -4.54 -4.38 16.73
C THR A 122 -4.84 -2.90 16.91
N ARG A 123 -5.04 -2.19 15.80
CA ARG A 123 -5.43 -0.77 15.80
C ARG A 123 -6.42 -0.52 14.67
N LYS A 124 -7.58 0.06 14.99
CA LYS A 124 -8.52 0.57 13.99
C LYS A 124 -7.82 1.63 13.13
N PHE A 125 -7.93 1.50 11.81
CA PHE A 125 -7.23 2.38 10.88
C PHE A 125 -8.18 3.25 10.07
N LYS A 126 -9.06 2.62 9.30
CA LYS A 126 -10.04 3.31 8.47
C LYS A 126 -11.31 2.49 8.43
N LYS A 127 -12.46 3.14 8.47
CA LYS A 127 -13.76 2.54 8.20
C LYS A 127 -14.55 3.51 7.35
N TYR A 128 -15.19 3.02 6.31
CA TYR A 128 -16.17 3.78 5.55
C TYR A 128 -17.36 2.88 5.23
N LEU A 129 -18.51 3.53 5.13
CA LEU A 129 -19.74 2.98 4.60
C LEU A 129 -20.21 3.95 3.50
N ASP A 130 -21.05 3.48 2.59
CA ASP A 130 -21.71 4.35 1.62
C ASP A 130 -22.57 5.41 2.34
N ASP A 131 -22.72 6.59 1.71
CA ASP A 131 -23.26 7.78 2.37
C ASP A 131 -24.69 7.59 2.95
N ASP A 132 -25.47 6.67 2.39
CA ASP A 132 -26.83 6.33 2.82
C ASP A 132 -26.91 5.11 3.75
N ARG A 133 -25.76 4.55 4.17
CA ARG A 133 -25.68 3.29 4.94
C ARG A 133 -25.13 3.47 6.34
N THR A 134 -25.56 2.58 7.22
CA THR A 134 -25.20 2.55 8.64
C THR A 134 -24.75 1.16 9.06
N GLU A 135 -24.22 1.01 10.29
CA GLU A 135 -23.83 -0.31 10.80
C GLU A 135 -25.00 -1.30 10.90
N ALA A 136 -26.25 -0.82 10.95
CA ALA A 136 -27.44 -1.66 10.99
C ALA A 136 -27.69 -2.38 9.66
N ASP A 137 -27.17 -1.84 8.55
CA ASP A 137 -27.34 -2.39 7.20
C ASP A 137 -26.34 -3.53 6.90
N ILE A 138 -25.35 -3.74 7.79
CA ILE A 138 -24.31 -4.74 7.60
C ILE A 138 -24.84 -6.14 7.95
N ASP A 139 -24.90 -7.01 6.94
CA ASP A 139 -25.06 -8.44 7.14
C ASP A 139 -23.72 -9.08 7.52
N LYS A 140 -23.51 -9.25 8.82
CA LYS A 140 -22.30 -9.88 9.38
C LYS A 140 -22.03 -11.29 8.85
N SER A 141 -23.06 -12.03 8.42
CA SER A 141 -22.90 -13.38 7.86
C SER A 141 -22.29 -13.37 6.45
N ALA A 142 -22.36 -12.23 5.77
CA ALA A 142 -21.85 -12.03 4.42
C ALA A 142 -20.60 -11.15 4.36
N THR A 143 -20.15 -10.65 5.51
CA THR A 143 -18.88 -9.93 5.61
C THR A 143 -17.72 -10.87 5.28
N THR A 144 -16.90 -10.48 4.30
CA THR A 144 -15.66 -11.21 3.98
C THR A 144 -14.47 -10.54 4.63
N GLU A 145 -13.47 -11.33 5.04
CA GLU A 145 -12.19 -10.83 5.54
C GLU A 145 -11.02 -11.22 4.64
N LYS A 146 -10.03 -10.34 4.54
CA LYS A 146 -8.74 -10.60 3.87
C LYS A 146 -7.63 -9.91 4.64
N GLU A 147 -6.46 -10.54 4.71
CA GLU A 147 -5.27 -9.96 5.35
C GLU A 147 -4.17 -9.72 4.32
N PHE A 148 -3.54 -8.55 4.36
CA PHE A 148 -2.50 -8.17 3.40
C PHE A 148 -1.65 -6.99 3.84
N LEU A 149 -0.53 -6.76 3.14
CA LEU A 149 0.25 -5.53 3.31
C LEU A 149 -0.37 -4.41 2.49
N ARG A 150 -0.90 -3.39 3.17
CA ARG A 150 -1.30 -2.14 2.54
C ARG A 150 -0.10 -1.20 2.52
N VAL A 151 0.29 -0.76 1.33
CA VAL A 151 1.33 0.26 1.16
C VAL A 151 0.70 1.52 0.59
N ASP A 152 0.68 2.60 1.38
CA ASP A 152 0.29 3.91 0.89
C ASP A 152 1.54 4.62 0.35
N TRP A 153 1.48 5.06 -0.90
CA TRP A 153 2.52 5.81 -1.59
C TRP A 153 2.14 7.28 -1.71
N ARG A 154 3.16 8.14 -1.78
CA ARG A 154 3.04 9.44 -2.42
C ARG A 154 3.63 9.30 -3.83
N MET A 155 2.88 9.65 -4.87
CA MET A 155 3.35 9.63 -6.26
C MET A 155 2.68 10.77 -7.03
N ASN A 156 3.42 11.51 -7.86
CA ASN A 156 2.88 12.59 -8.70
C ASN A 156 1.99 13.63 -7.96
N GLY A 157 2.25 13.87 -6.66
CA GLY A 157 1.44 14.81 -5.87
C GLY A 157 0.15 14.22 -5.27
N GLU A 158 -0.11 12.93 -5.46
CA GLU A 158 -1.27 12.22 -4.94
C GLU A 158 -0.87 11.16 -3.92
N ASN A 159 -1.83 10.75 -3.07
CA ASN A 159 -1.65 9.58 -2.21
C ASN A 159 -2.41 8.42 -2.85
N ILE A 160 -1.70 7.37 -3.21
CA ILE A 160 -2.26 6.15 -3.80
C ILE A 160 -1.92 5.01 -2.84
N TRP A 161 -2.73 3.97 -2.79
CA TRP A 161 -2.41 2.80 -1.99
C TRP A 161 -2.55 1.53 -2.81
N PHE A 162 -1.74 0.53 -2.47
CA PHE A 162 -1.77 -0.78 -3.12
C PHE A 162 -1.93 -1.88 -2.09
N HIS A 163 -2.64 -2.93 -2.50
CA HIS A 163 -2.65 -4.22 -1.84
C HIS A 163 -1.37 -4.98 -2.26
N VAL A 164 -0.59 -5.43 -1.29
CA VAL A 164 0.61 -6.24 -1.48
C VAL A 164 0.44 -7.56 -0.72
N SER A 165 0.42 -8.66 -1.44
CA SER A 165 0.39 -10.02 -0.88
C SER A 165 1.59 -10.82 -1.39
N LYS A 166 1.88 -11.95 -0.74
CA LYS A 166 3.01 -12.84 -1.06
C LYS A 166 2.92 -13.39 -2.49
N GLU A 167 1.70 -13.55 -2.99
CA GLU A 167 1.37 -13.77 -4.38
C GLU A 167 1.30 -12.39 -5.05
N LEU A 168 2.41 -11.93 -5.64
CA LEU A 168 2.47 -10.62 -6.31
C LEU A 168 1.65 -10.61 -7.62
N GLU A 169 0.34 -10.84 -7.52
CA GLU A 169 -0.64 -10.52 -8.54
C GLU A 169 -1.37 -9.26 -8.08
N TYR A 170 -1.07 -8.15 -8.77
CA TYR A 170 -1.90 -6.97 -8.73
C TYR A 170 -3.33 -7.40 -9.11
N TYR A 171 -4.32 -7.16 -8.23
CA TYR A 171 -5.75 -7.24 -8.55
C TYR A 171 -6.30 -5.83 -8.73
#